data_AF-A0A317ST14-F1
#
_entry.id   AF-A0A317ST14-F1
#
_cell.length_a   1.000
_cell.length_b   1.000
_cell.length_c   1.000
_cell.angle_alpha   90.00
_cell.angle_beta   90.00
_cell.angle_gamma   90.00
#
_symmetry.space_group_name_H-M   'P 1'
#
loop_
_entity.id
_entity.type
_entity.pdbx_description
1 polymer ?
#
loop_
_entity_poly.entity_id
_entity_poly.type
_entity_poly.pdbx_seq_one_letter_code
_entity_poly.pdbx_strand_id
1 'polypeptide(L)' 'KTEPLSSHLQKHFEDYYLPRSNMAFDRMMVLFKDRFFYILKMPNKLINVGYKLYAFCEKRYTYSF' A
#
# COMPACT_ATOMS: atom_id res chain seq x y z
N LYS A 1 -1.25 9.84 11.09
CA LYS A 1 -1.06 11.18 10.50
C LYS A 1 0.03 11.05 9.43
N THR A 2 -0.34 10.65 8.21
CA THR A 2 0.60 10.49 7.07
C THR A 2 0.43 11.60 6.05
N GLU A 3 -0.71 12.30 6.06
CA GLU A 3 -0.89 13.51 5.26
C GLU A 3 0.04 14.65 5.75
N PRO A 4 0.57 15.46 4.81
CA PRO A 4 0.28 15.48 3.37
C PRO A 4 1.15 14.54 2.51
N LEU A 5 2.05 13.76 3.14
CA LEU A 5 3.06 12.97 2.43
C LEU A 5 2.44 11.87 1.56
N SER A 6 1.40 11.19 2.03
CA SER A 6 0.70 10.15 1.25
C SER A 6 0.16 10.71 -0.06
N SER A 7 -0.58 11.82 0.01
CA SER A 7 -1.12 12.49 -1.19
C SER A 7 -0.02 12.95 -2.14
N HIS A 8 1.10 13.47 -1.60
CA HIS A 8 2.24 13.90 -2.42
C HIS A 8 2.89 12.75 -3.18
N LEU A 9 3.12 11.61 -2.52
CA LEU A 9 3.71 10.43 -3.15
C LEU A 9 2.79 9.81 -4.20
N GLN A 10 1.51 9.67 -3.89
CA GLN A 10 0.52 9.11 -4.82
C GLN A 10 0.45 9.93 -6.11
N LYS A 11 0.39 11.26 -6.00
CA LYS A 11 0.43 12.16 -7.16
C LYS A 11 1.68 11.90 -8.03
N HIS A 12 2.86 11.81 -7.42
CA HIS A 12 4.08 11.53 -8.16
C HIS A 12 4.11 10.13 -8.78
N PHE A 13 3.53 9.12 -8.14
CA PHE A 13 3.46 7.78 -8.70
C PHE A 13 2.58 7.73 -9.96
N GLU A 14 1.52 8.53 -9.99
CA GLU A 14 0.63 8.69 -11.13
C GLU A 14 1.28 9.53 -12.26
N ASP A 15 2.02 10.60 -11.92
CA ASP A 15 2.65 11.50 -12.89
C ASP A 15 3.79 10.83 -13.70
N TYR A 16 4.50 9.86 -13.13
CA TYR A 16 5.69 9.25 -13.75
C TYR A 16 5.44 7.88 -14.42
N TYR A 17 4.22 7.33 -14.38
CA TYR A 17 3.93 6.01 -14.92
C TYR A 17 2.56 5.93 -15.57
N LEU A 18 2.51 5.51 -16.84
CA LEU A 18 1.26 5.21 -17.52
C LEU A 18 0.95 3.70 -17.37
N PRO A 19 -0.09 3.32 -16.60
CA PRO A 19 -0.44 1.92 -16.40
C PRO A 19 -0.96 1.32 -17.72
N ARG A 20 -0.62 0.05 -17.95
CA ARG A 20 -1.17 -0.74 -19.07
C ARG A 20 -2.40 -1.51 -18.61
N SER A 21 -2.86 -2.46 -19.42
CA SER A 21 -4.08 -3.22 -19.16
C SER A 21 -3.98 -4.21 -18.00
N ASN A 22 -2.77 -4.57 -17.52
CA ASN A 22 -2.56 -5.64 -16.54
C ASN A 22 -2.38 -5.10 -15.11
N MET A 23 -3.41 -4.41 -14.63
CA MET A 23 -3.45 -3.90 -13.26
C MET A 23 -4.10 -4.90 -12.31
N ALA A 24 -3.66 -4.90 -11.05
CA ALA A 24 -4.24 -5.67 -9.97
C ALA A 24 -4.55 -4.76 -8.78
N PHE A 25 -5.69 -5.01 -8.15
CA PHE A 25 -6.05 -4.41 -6.87
C PHE A 25 -5.93 -5.48 -5.79
N ASP A 26 -5.07 -5.26 -4.81
CA ASP A 26 -4.89 -6.19 -3.68
C ASP A 26 -4.48 -5.44 -2.41
N ARG A 27 -4.34 -6.18 -1.31
CA ARG A 27 -3.92 -5.69 -0.01
C ARG A 27 -2.42 -5.84 0.15
N MET A 28 -1.76 -4.74 0.50
CA MET A 28 -0.38 -4.74 0.99
C MET A 28 -0.36 -4.68 2.51
N MET A 29 0.67 -5.29 3.09
CA MET A 29 0.91 -5.29 4.53
C MET A 29 2.26 -4.64 4.82
N VAL A 30 2.25 -3.61 5.65
CA VAL A 30 3.46 -2.96 6.17
C VAL A 30 3.70 -3.48 7.58
N LEU A 31 4.87 -4.07 7.81
CA LEU A 31 5.24 -4.57 9.12
C LEU A 31 5.27 -3.42 10.14
N PHE A 32 4.45 -3.52 11.17
CA PHE A 32 4.43 -2.57 12.27
C PHE A 32 4.02 -3.30 13.55
N LYS A 33 4.83 -3.21 14.60
CA LYS A 33 4.68 -4.02 15.83
C LYS A 33 4.34 -3.23 17.09
N ASP A 34 4.33 -1.90 17.02
CA ASP A 34 4.03 -1.05 18.18
C ASP A 34 2.52 -0.85 18.37
N ARG A 35 2.09 -0.10 19.38
CA ARG A 35 0.67 0.18 19.66
C ARG A 35 0.14 1.25 18.72
N PHE A 36 -0.49 0.81 17.64
CA PHE A 36 -1.23 1.70 16.74
C PHE A 36 -2.64 1.17 16.53
N PHE A 37 -3.62 2.06 16.58
CA PHE A 37 -5.05 1.70 16.56
C PHE A 37 -5.47 0.91 15.32
N TYR A 38 -4.81 1.15 14.18
CA TYR A 38 -5.17 0.57 12.88
C TYR A 38 -4.37 -0.69 12.51
N ILE A 39 -3.69 -1.32 13.47
CA ILE A 39 -2.96 -2.56 13.21
C ILE A 39 -3.95 -3.71 13.07
N LEU A 40 -3.71 -4.53 12.05
CA LEU A 40 -4.48 -5.73 11.78
C LEU A 40 -3.59 -6.97 11.92
N LYS A 41 -4.16 -8.01 12.52
CA LYS A 41 -3.56 -9.33 12.60
C LYS A 41 -4.04 -10.19 11.43
N MET A 42 -3.12 -10.77 10.69
CA MET A 42 -3.38 -11.68 9.57
C MET A 42 -2.57 -12.97 9.77
N PRO A 43 -3.09 -13.97 10.51
CA PRO A 43 -2.30 -15.10 10.99
C PRO A 43 -1.67 -15.97 9.88
N ASN A 44 -2.21 -15.94 8.67
CA ASN A 44 -1.75 -16.74 7.53
C ASN A 44 -0.87 -15.97 6.54
N LYS A 45 -0.36 -14.80 6.93
CA LYS A 45 0.54 -13.97 6.10
C LYS A 45 1.93 -13.94 6.74
N LEU A 46 2.96 -13.79 5.88
CA LEU A 46 4.35 -13.63 6.32
C LEU A 46 4.49 -12.49 7.34
N ILE A 47 3.81 -11.37 7.09
CA ILE A 47 3.59 -10.30 8.06
C ILE A 47 2.28 -10.60 8.77
N ASN A 48 2.37 -11.19 9.96
CA ASN A 48 1.21 -11.63 10.72
C ASN A 48 0.54 -10.51 11.52
N VAL A 49 1.23 -9.38 11.72
CA VAL A 49 0.75 -8.18 12.41
C VAL A 49 1.33 -6.97 11.69
N GLY A 50 0.49 -6.02 11.30
CA GLY A 50 0.95 -4.80 10.65
C GLY A 50 -0.17 -3.88 10.21
N TYR A 51 0.19 -2.84 9.48
CA TYR A 51 -0.76 -1.93 8.87
C TYR A 51 -1.17 -2.46 7.49
N LYS A 52 -2.49 -2.54 7.26
CA LYS A 52 -3.06 -2.97 5.98
C LYS A 52 -3.37 -1.73 5.14
N LEU A 53 -2.94 -1.74 3.90
CA LEU A 53 -3.34 -0.78 2.88
C LEU A 53 -3.85 -1.50 1.63
N TYR A 54 -4.75 -0.85 0.91
CA TYR A 54 -5.16 -1.31 -0.41
C TYR A 54 -4.22 -0.69 -1.43
N ALA A 55 -3.81 -1.43 -2.45
CA ALA A 55 -2.90 -0.94 -3.46
C ALA A 55 -3.39 -1.33 -4.84
N PHE A 56 -3.23 -0.40 -5.78
CA PHE A 56 -3.44 -0.61 -7.20
C PHE A 56 -2.08 -0.65 -7.89
N CYS A 57 -1.76 -1.80 -8.48
CA CYS A 57 -0.40 -2.09 -8.94
C CYS A 57 -0.39 -2.71 -10.33
N GLU A 58 0.64 -2.38 -11.09
CA GLU A 58 1.09 -3.16 -12.24
C GLU A 58 2.25 -4.06 -11.80
N LYS A 59 2.65 -5.00 -12.66
CA LYS A 59 3.85 -5.82 -12.45
C LYS A 59 5.06 -4.93 -12.13
N ARG A 60 5.50 -5.00 -10.86
CA ARG A 60 6.65 -4.26 -10.29
C ARG A 60 6.44 -2.76 -10.09
N TYR A 61 5.21 -2.24 -10.15
CA TYR A 61 4.94 -0.82 -9.94
C TYR A 61 3.67 -0.60 -9.10
N THR A 62 3.78 0.21 -8.05
CA THR A 62 2.62 0.66 -7.27
C THR A 62 2.15 1.98 -7.85
N TYR A 63 0.96 1.98 -8.44
CA TYR A 63 0.38 3.19 -9.04
C TYR A 63 -0.31 4.05 -8.00
N SER A 64 -1.07 3.43 -7.08
CA SER A 64 -1.88 4.14 -6.09
C SER A 64 -2.12 3.25 -4.86
N PHE A 65 -2.30 3.83 -3.67
CA PHE A 65 -2.50 3.11 -2.40
C PHE A 65 -3.20 3.96 -1.32
#